data_AF-A0A966BIT0-F1
#
_entry.id   AF-A0A966BIT0-F1
#
_cell.length_a   1.000
_cell.length_b   1.000
_cell.length_c   1.000
_cell.angle_alpha   90.00
_cell.angle_beta   90.00
_cell.angle_gamma   90.00
#
_symmetry.space_group_name_H-M   'P 1'
#
loop_
_entity.id
_entity.type
_entity.pdbx_description
1 polymer ?
#
loop_
_entity_poly.entity_id
_entity_poly.type
_entity_poly.pdbx_seq_one_letter_code
_entity_poly.pdbx_strand_id
1 'polypeptide(L)'
;KSEILKTSKDYIKEKEEKYLSGGFSFMYEPDADEVLDKILPRMIEVQLFQALLESNASEHSARMAAMNKATSAASDLVDELTLYYNKARQAAITAEIAEISAGVAGMKA
;
A
#
# COMPACT_ATOMS: atom_id res chain seq x y z
N LYS A 1 -12.72 -26.08 25.65
CA LYS A 1 -11.53 -26.78 25.10
C LYS A 1 -12.00 -28.06 24.43
N SER A 2 -12.42 -28.02 23.14
CA SER A 2 -12.51 -29.16 22.20
C SER A 2 -13.40 -28.91 20.98
N GLU A 3 -14.05 -27.76 20.84
CA GLU A 3 -14.72 -27.42 19.58
C GLU A 3 -13.69 -26.80 18.64
N ILE A 4 -13.55 -27.31 17.41
CA ILE A 4 -13.38 -26.54 16.15
C ILE A 4 -12.83 -27.40 14.99
N LEU A 5 -12.15 -28.52 15.21
CA LEU A 5 -11.82 -29.40 14.07
C LEU A 5 -12.92 -30.46 13.93
N LYS A 6 -13.97 -30.15 13.14
CA LYS A 6 -14.81 -31.23 12.60
C LYS A 6 -13.86 -32.21 11.91
N THR A 7 -14.04 -33.50 12.13
CA THR A 7 -13.17 -34.49 11.51
C THR A 7 -13.34 -34.42 9.98
N SER A 8 -12.31 -34.74 9.20
CA SER A 8 -12.38 -34.73 7.72
C SER A 8 -13.62 -35.45 7.18
N LYS A 9 -14.07 -36.52 7.86
CA LYS A 9 -15.31 -37.25 7.54
C LYS A 9 -16.60 -36.45 7.75
N ASP A 10 -16.68 -35.61 8.78
CA ASP A 10 -17.87 -34.81 9.06
C ASP A 10 -17.98 -33.63 8.07
N TYR A 11 -16.84 -33.08 7.65
CA TYR A 11 -16.78 -32.09 6.57
C TYR A 11 -17.19 -32.65 5.20
N ILE A 12 -16.81 -33.89 4.89
CA ILE A 12 -17.20 -34.56 3.63
C ILE A 12 -18.70 -34.82 3.62
N LYS A 13 -19.28 -35.35 4.71
CA LYS A 13 -20.73 -35.57 4.84
C LYS A 13 -21.56 -34.31 4.66
N GLU A 14 -21.16 -33.20 5.29
CA GLU A 14 -21.86 -31.92 5.16
C GLU A 14 -21.84 -31.40 3.72
N LYS A 15 -20.74 -31.60 3.00
CA LYS A 15 -20.64 -31.21 1.59
C LYS A 15 -21.41 -32.14 0.65
N GLU A 16 -21.44 -33.45 0.93
CA GLU A 16 -22.29 -34.39 0.18
C GLU A 16 -23.76 -33.98 0.26
N GLU A 17 -24.26 -33.69 1.44
CA GLU A 17 -25.66 -33.30 1.64
C GLU A 17 -25.99 -31.93 0.99
N LYS A 18 -25.02 -31.01 0.94
CA LYS A 18 -25.22 -29.67 0.38
C LYS A 18 -25.09 -29.61 -1.15
N TYR A 19 -24.19 -30.39 -1.75
CA TYR A 19 -23.85 -30.28 -3.18
C TYR A 19 -24.30 -31.48 -4.02
N LEU A 20 -24.60 -32.64 -3.41
CA LEU A 20 -25.11 -33.83 -4.11
C LEU A 20 -26.62 -34.09 -3.86
N SER A 21 -27.32 -33.21 -3.13
CA SER A 21 -28.75 -33.38 -2.81
C SER A 21 -29.71 -33.24 -3.99
N GLY A 22 -29.27 -32.68 -5.12
CA GLY A 22 -29.97 -32.77 -6.39
C GLY A 22 -29.20 -33.73 -7.28
N GLY A 23 -29.80 -34.87 -7.66
CA GLY A 23 -29.18 -36.00 -8.39
C GLY A 23 -28.65 -35.69 -9.80
N PHE A 24 -27.82 -34.66 -9.95
CA PHE A 24 -27.04 -34.38 -11.13
C PHE A 24 -25.77 -35.23 -11.08
N SER A 25 -25.78 -36.34 -11.83
CA SER A 25 -24.57 -37.09 -12.13
C SER A 25 -23.76 -36.31 -13.16
N PHE A 26 -22.61 -35.77 -12.75
CA PHE A 26 -21.65 -35.20 -13.70
C PHE A 26 -21.01 -36.35 -14.48
N MET A 27 -21.11 -36.31 -15.82
CA MET A 27 -20.30 -37.18 -16.67
C MET A 27 -18.95 -36.51 -16.86
N TYR A 28 -17.90 -37.17 -16.38
CA TYR A 28 -16.51 -36.74 -16.53
C TYR A 28 -15.91 -37.49 -17.71
N GLU A 29 -15.36 -36.76 -18.68
CA GLU A 29 -14.55 -37.34 -19.74
C GLU A 29 -13.10 -36.85 -19.57
N PRO A 30 -12.09 -37.73 -19.53
CA PRO A 30 -12.13 -39.20 -19.69
C PRO A 30 -12.53 -40.00 -18.43
N ASP A 31 -12.15 -39.57 -17.23
CA ASP A 31 -12.60 -40.12 -15.93
C ASP A 31 -12.50 -39.02 -14.85
N ALA A 32 -13.25 -39.14 -13.75
CA ALA A 32 -13.26 -38.16 -12.68
C ALA A 32 -11.87 -37.96 -12.05
N ASP A 33 -11.10 -39.04 -11.86
CA ASP A 33 -9.78 -38.98 -11.25
C ASP A 33 -8.79 -38.24 -12.17
N GLU A 34 -8.82 -38.52 -13.47
CA GLU A 34 -7.96 -37.85 -14.44
C GLU A 34 -8.25 -36.35 -14.58
N VAL A 35 -9.53 -35.96 -14.48
CA VAL A 35 -9.92 -34.55 -14.52
C VAL A 35 -9.43 -33.85 -13.26
N LEU A 36 -9.56 -34.48 -12.09
CA LEU A 36 -9.11 -33.93 -10.82
C LEU A 36 -7.59 -33.77 -10.77
N ASP A 37 -6.83 -34.76 -11.25
CA ASP A 37 -5.37 -34.72 -11.33
C ASP A 37 -4.85 -33.59 -12.21
N LYS A 38 -5.63 -33.14 -13.20
CA LYS A 38 -5.29 -31.99 -14.05
C LYS A 38 -5.72 -30.67 -13.43
N ILE A 39 -6.88 -30.61 -12.78
CA ILE A 39 -7.42 -29.38 -12.21
C ILE A 39 -6.66 -28.96 -10.95
N LEU A 40 -6.24 -29.90 -10.10
CA LEU A 40 -5.56 -29.59 -8.84
C LEU A 40 -4.27 -28.77 -9.04
N PRO A 41 -3.30 -29.19 -9.88
CA PRO A 41 -2.11 -28.39 -10.17
C PRO A 41 -2.46 -27.03 -10.78
N ARG A 42 -3.42 -27.00 -11.71
CA ARG A 42 -3.87 -25.77 -12.37
C ARG A 42 -4.47 -24.77 -11.37
N MET A 43 -5.20 -25.25 -10.37
CA MET A 43 -5.77 -24.41 -9.33
C MET A 43 -4.67 -23.76 -8.48
N ILE A 44 -3.62 -24.52 -8.14
CA ILE A 44 -2.46 -23.99 -7.40
C ILE A 44 -1.71 -22.96 -8.25
N GLU A 45 -1.49 -23.23 -9.55
CA GLU A 45 -0.88 -22.27 -10.48
C GLU A 45 -1.64 -20.94 -10.52
N VAL A 46 -2.97 -21.01 -10.63
CA VAL A 46 -3.82 -19.81 -10.68
C VAL A 46 -3.79 -19.06 -9.35
N GLN A 47 -3.86 -19.76 -8.22
CA GLN A 47 -3.78 -19.12 -6.90
C GLN A 47 -2.43 -18.43 -6.68
N LEU A 48 -1.33 -19.07 -7.08
CA LEU A 48 0.00 -18.47 -6.99
C LEU A 48 0.12 -17.25 -7.90
N PHE A 49 -0.38 -17.34 -9.13
CA PHE A 49 -0.36 -16.21 -10.06
C PHE A 49 -1.19 -15.03 -9.53
N GLN A 50 -2.36 -15.31 -8.96
CA GLN A 50 -3.18 -14.29 -8.31
C GLN A 50 -2.45 -13.63 -7.13
N ALA A 51 -1.81 -14.41 -6.26
CA ALA A 51 -1.04 -13.88 -5.14
C ALA A 51 0.10 -12.95 -5.59
N LEU A 52 0.77 -13.28 -6.70
CA LEU A 52 1.80 -12.42 -7.29
C LEU A 52 1.22 -11.10 -7.83
N LEU A 53 0.07 -11.16 -8.51
CA LEU A 53 -0.62 -9.96 -8.99
C LEU A 53 -1.06 -9.06 -7.84
N GLU A 54 -1.65 -9.64 -6.79
CA GLU A 54 -2.06 -8.92 -5.59
C GLU A 54 -0.86 -8.31 -4.86
N SER A 55 0.26 -9.02 -4.77
CA SER A 55 1.51 -8.48 -4.20
C SER A 55 2.03 -7.29 -4.99
N ASN A 56 2.00 -7.35 -6.32
CA ASN A 56 2.48 -6.25 -7.17
C ASN A 56 1.57 -5.02 -7.07
N ALA A 57 0.25 -5.22 -7.08
CA ALA A 57 -0.71 -4.15 -6.87
C ALA A 57 -0.51 -3.50 -5.48
N SER A 58 -0.33 -4.33 -4.44
CA SER A 58 -0.07 -3.86 -3.08
C SER A 58 1.22 -3.06 -2.97
N GLU A 59 2.28 -3.50 -3.64
CA GLU A 59 3.55 -2.77 -3.73
C GLU A 59 3.34 -1.39 -4.37
N HIS A 60 2.59 -1.32 -5.47
CA HIS A 60 2.32 -0.07 -6.16
C HIS A 60 1.52 0.90 -5.27
N SER A 61 0.49 0.42 -4.58
CA SER A 61 -0.28 1.22 -3.64
C SER A 61 0.58 1.70 -2.45
N ALA A 62 1.41 0.83 -1.88
CA ALA A 62 2.32 1.20 -0.79
C ALA A 62 3.34 2.26 -1.25
N ARG A 63 3.88 2.11 -2.46
CA ARG A 63 4.80 3.08 -3.06
C ARG A 63 4.13 4.43 -3.26
N MET A 64 2.90 4.46 -3.80
CA MET A 64 2.14 5.70 -3.96
C MET A 64 1.88 6.39 -2.62
N ALA A 65 1.46 5.66 -1.59
CA ALA A 65 1.24 6.22 -0.27
C ALA A 65 2.53 6.78 0.36
N ALA A 66 3.65 6.06 0.22
CA ALA A 66 4.96 6.51 0.69
C ALA A 66 5.42 7.78 -0.05
N MET A 67 5.25 7.84 -1.37
CA MET A 67 5.60 9.01 -2.17
C MET A 67 4.71 10.20 -1.87
N ASN A 68 3.40 10.01 -1.67
CA ASN A 68 2.50 11.08 -1.23
C ASN A 68 2.95 11.67 0.11
N LYS A 69 3.33 10.81 1.07
CA LYS A 69 3.86 11.26 2.36
C LYS A 69 5.18 12.03 2.20
N ALA A 70 6.07 11.58 1.32
CA ALA A 70 7.31 12.27 1.02
C ALA A 70 7.06 13.65 0.38
N THR A 71 6.12 13.75 -0.56
CA THR A 71 5.72 15.01 -1.20
C THR A 71 5.14 15.99 -0.18
N SER A 72 4.26 15.55 0.72
CA SER A 72 3.72 16.41 1.78
C SER A 72 4.83 16.92 2.70
N ALA A 73 5.73 16.04 3.15
CA ALA A 73 6.86 16.45 4.01
C ALA A 73 7.81 17.43 3.29
N ALA A 74 8.02 17.28 1.99
CA ALA A 74 8.80 18.23 1.20
C ALA A 74 8.10 19.58 1.08
N SER A 75 6.77 19.61 0.94
CA SER A 75 5.98 20.85 0.93
C SER A 75 6.11 21.60 2.25
N ASP A 76 5.99 20.90 3.38
CA ASP A 76 6.14 21.49 4.72
C ASP A 76 7.54 22.13 4.88
N LEU A 77 8.58 21.47 4.35
CA LEU A 77 9.95 21.98 4.39
C LEU A 77 10.14 23.22 3.51
N VAL A 78 9.47 23.29 2.35
CA VAL A 78 9.49 24.50 1.51
C VAL A 78 8.86 25.68 2.26
N ASP A 79 7.75 25.46 2.94
CA ASP A 79 7.06 26.51 3.70
C ASP A 79 7.95 27.03 4.86
N GLU A 80 8.60 26.11 5.58
CA GLU A 80 9.54 26.47 6.65
C GLU A 80 10.73 27.28 6.13
N LEU A 81 11.37 26.81 5.05
CA LEU A 81 12.50 27.50 4.44
C LEU A 81 12.09 28.86 3.86
N THR A 82 10.89 28.98 3.33
CA THR A 82 10.36 30.25 2.83
C THR A 82 10.18 31.26 3.98
N LEU A 83 9.67 30.81 5.12
CA LEU A 83 9.58 31.65 6.32
C LEU A 83 10.96 32.09 6.81
N TYR A 84 11.92 31.16 6.85
CA TYR A 84 13.30 31.46 7.25
C TYR A 84 13.96 32.47 6.29
N TYR A 85 13.80 32.27 4.98
CA TYR A 85 14.29 33.18 3.95
C TYR A 85 13.74 34.59 4.14
N ASN A 86 12.43 34.74 4.36
CA ASN A 86 11.81 36.04 4.58
C ASN A 86 12.32 36.73 5.84
N LYS A 87 12.53 35.98 6.93
CA LYS A 87 13.13 36.51 8.17
C LYS A 87 14.57 36.97 7.95
N ALA A 88 15.39 36.14 7.30
CA ALA A 88 16.78 36.48 6.98
C ALA A 88 16.86 37.71 6.07
N ARG A 89 15.97 37.81 5.07
CA ARG A 89 15.86 38.97 4.19
C ARG A 89 15.54 40.25 4.97
N GLN A 90 14.58 40.20 5.89
CA GLN A 90 14.23 41.35 6.71
C GLN A 90 15.37 41.78 7.64
N ALA A 91 16.07 40.80 8.23
CA ALA A 91 17.25 41.07 9.07
C ALA A 91 18.37 41.75 8.27
N ALA A 92 18.65 41.28 7.05
CA ALA A 92 19.62 41.89 6.16
C ALA A 92 19.26 43.34 5.79
N ILE A 93 18.01 43.59 5.38
CA ILE A 93 17.53 44.96 5.07
C ILE A 93 17.68 45.88 6.29
N THR A 94 17.31 45.40 7.48
CA THR A 94 17.43 46.19 8.72
C THR A 94 18.89 46.50 9.05
N ALA A 95 19.80 45.54 8.85
CA ALA A 95 21.24 45.74 9.05
C ALA A 95 21.81 46.78 8.07
N GLU A 96 21.47 46.69 6.79
CA GLU A 96 21.87 47.68 5.78
C GLU A 96 21.37 49.09 6.13
N ILE A 97 20.10 49.23 6.55
CA ILE A 97 19.55 50.51 6.98
C ILE A 97 20.29 51.06 8.21
N ALA A 98 20.61 50.19 9.18
CA ALA A 98 21.35 50.58 10.38
C ALA A 98 22.77 51.07 10.04
N GLU A 99 23.48 50.39 9.13
CA GLU A 99 24.79 50.82 8.63
C GLU A 99 24.73 52.16 7.90
N ILE A 100 23.73 52.37 7.03
CA ILE A 100 23.54 53.65 6.33
C ILE A 100 23.31 54.79 7.34
N SER A 101 22.44 54.57 8.34
CA SER A 101 22.13 55.57 9.37
C SER A 101 23.37 55.92 10.21
N ALA A 102 24.14 54.90 10.63
CA ALA A 102 25.37 55.09 11.39
C ALA A 102 26.43 55.86 10.57
N GLY A 103 26.59 55.53 9.28
CA GLY A 103 27.51 56.23 8.38
C GLY A 103 27.16 57.71 8.20
N VAL A 104 25.88 58.04 8.03
CA VAL A 104 25.41 59.42 7.92
C VAL A 104 25.62 60.19 9.25
N ALA A 105 25.38 59.56 10.40
CA ALA A 105 25.62 60.18 11.69
C ALA A 105 27.11 60.49 11.92
N GLY A 106 28.01 59.58 11.52
CA GLY A 106 29.45 59.78 11.58
C GLY A 106 29.97 60.93 10.70
N MET A 107 29.29 61.28 9.62
CA MET A 107 29.65 62.42 8.75
C MET A 107 29.19 63.79 9.29
N LYS A 108 28.27 63.81 10.27
CA LYS A 108 27.74 65.05 10.87
C LYS A 108 28.44 65.48 12.15
N ALA A 109 29.36 64.66 12.67
CA ALA A 109 30.25 64.97 13.79
C ALA A 109 31.60 65.47 13.26
#